data_AF-A0A1F3ZGD9-F1
#
_entry.id   AF-A0A1F3ZGD9-F1
#
_cell.length_a   1.000
_cell.length_b   1.000
_cell.length_c   1.000
_cell.angle_alpha   90.00
_cell.angle_beta   90.00
_cell.angle_gamma   90.00
#
_symmetry.space_group_name_H-M   'P 1'
#
loop_
_entity.id
_entity.type
_entity.pdbx_description
1 polymer ?
#
loop_
_entity_poly.entity_id
_entity_poly.type
_entity_poly.pdbx_seq_one_letter_code
_entity_poly.pdbx_strand_id
1 'polypeptide(L)'
;MLGRMKGMLLLGGILLLPVTSAVSEQGASGQGSGSRREAGGGLPQDVHQDSRSRLPPITLEELNEQGRNDYAAAGASSPTGRPEGAAAIRLHRSGVDVRWDSAIGRRLTELAIITTARELDQPYEWSLHEMEALSVGLEPAIVDLVRHRKPLAGVGEREAAIIQLGRELGRHKVTAATYARAFALFGKTNLVDIVDLMAQYAGVAANLTAANQWMPPQMAQFLPLPFTLPTDFLPDSRSRIPTVNPDRPPARPPTQTMPGGLYRRTLAPPPTGPASMGRFAAGLTSLESSQGRALMALAVLITAREHDQQYEWTVNESRARAAGLAPAVIDIVRLRKPLTGIGEKEAILIQFGRELFGKHVVTTETYARAKQVFGQRDLSDFVVGLMAPHAREATLLTAFDQHLPAGQQPQLPMP
;
A
#
# COMPACT_ATOMS: atom_id res chain seq x y z
N MET A 1 -40.84 0.50 -8.98
CA MET A 1 -39.85 1.58 -8.75
C MET A 1 -38.74 1.03 -7.88
N LEU A 2 -37.69 0.47 -8.49
CA LEU A 2 -36.55 -0.10 -7.79
C LEU A 2 -35.39 0.90 -7.85
N GLY A 3 -35.09 1.54 -6.72
CA GLY A 3 -33.91 2.38 -6.55
C GLY A 3 -32.65 1.52 -6.36
N ARG A 4 -31.66 1.68 -7.24
CA ARG A 4 -30.33 1.06 -7.14
C ARG A 4 -29.58 1.68 -5.95
N MET A 5 -29.25 0.86 -4.94
CA MET A 5 -28.29 1.24 -3.90
C MET A 5 -26.86 1.09 -4.46
N LYS A 6 -26.12 2.20 -4.49
CA LYS A 6 -24.71 2.29 -4.89
C LYS A 6 -23.83 1.58 -3.85
N GLY A 7 -22.96 0.68 -4.31
CA GLY A 7 -21.87 0.14 -3.52
C GLY A 7 -20.88 1.26 -3.17
N MET A 8 -20.69 1.48 -1.88
CA MET A 8 -19.76 2.48 -1.36
C MET A 8 -18.33 1.92 -1.49
N LEU A 9 -17.64 2.23 -2.59
CA LEU A 9 -16.18 2.25 -2.57
C LEU A 9 -15.78 3.33 -1.56
N LEU A 10 -15.17 2.93 -0.45
CA LEU A 10 -14.38 3.88 0.35
C LEU A 10 -13.17 4.30 -0.50
N LEU A 11 -13.33 5.33 -1.32
CA LEU A 11 -12.23 6.22 -1.62
C LEU A 11 -11.85 6.87 -0.31
N GLY A 12 -10.69 6.49 0.25
CA GLY A 12 -10.07 7.23 1.34
C GLY A 12 -9.66 8.60 0.82
N GLY A 13 -10.60 9.54 0.80
CA GLY A 13 -10.32 10.95 0.56
C GLY A 13 -9.53 11.49 1.75
N ILE A 14 -8.24 11.72 1.54
CA ILE A 14 -7.42 12.49 2.46
C ILE A 14 -7.89 13.95 2.37
N LEU A 15 -8.54 14.42 3.43
CA LEU A 15 -8.91 15.82 3.58
C LEU A 15 -7.66 16.62 3.94
N LEU A 16 -7.13 17.43 3.01
CA LEU A 16 -6.10 18.43 3.29
C LEU A 16 -6.47 19.74 2.58
N LEU A 17 -6.53 20.83 3.35
CA LEU A 17 -6.85 22.19 2.93
C LEU A 17 -5.62 22.89 2.31
N PRO A 18 -5.82 23.89 1.40
CA PRO A 18 -4.73 24.51 0.65
C PRO A 18 -3.88 25.47 1.50
N VAL A 19 -2.56 25.51 1.21
CA VAL A 19 -1.64 26.55 1.69
C VAL A 19 -1.23 27.39 0.48
N THR A 20 -1.52 28.69 0.52
CA THR A 20 -1.04 29.67 -0.45
C THR A 20 0.38 30.07 -0.09
N SER A 21 1.36 29.79 -0.94
CA SER A 21 2.72 30.31 -0.81
C SER A 21 2.94 31.49 -1.76
N ALA A 22 3.17 32.68 -1.20
CA ALA A 22 3.64 33.84 -1.94
C ALA A 22 5.14 33.67 -2.26
N VAL A 23 5.49 33.83 -3.53
CA VAL A 23 6.88 33.85 -4.01
C VAL A 23 7.43 35.26 -3.83
N SER A 24 8.55 35.41 -3.14
CA SER A 24 9.37 36.62 -3.18
C SER A 24 10.66 36.31 -3.95
N GLU A 25 10.83 36.95 -5.09
CA GLU A 25 12.09 36.99 -5.84
C GLU A 25 13.05 37.98 -5.19
N GLN A 26 14.26 37.52 -4.85
CA GLN A 26 15.44 38.37 -4.84
C GLN A 26 16.64 37.54 -5.34
N GLY A 27 17.24 38.01 -6.44
CA GLY A 27 18.45 37.45 -7.01
C GLY A 27 19.71 37.95 -6.31
N ALA A 28 20.78 37.16 -6.40
CA ALA A 28 22.15 37.64 -6.39
C ALA A 28 23.09 36.59 -7.00
N SER A 29 23.93 37.09 -7.90
CA SER A 29 24.98 36.43 -8.67
C SER A 29 26.15 35.93 -7.83
N GLY A 30 26.75 34.79 -8.22
CA GLY A 30 28.05 34.36 -7.74
C GLY A 30 28.59 33.17 -8.56
N GLN A 31 29.48 33.44 -9.50
CA GLN A 31 30.27 32.42 -10.21
C GLN A 31 31.28 31.78 -9.25
N GLY A 32 31.25 30.46 -9.16
CA GLY A 32 32.26 29.64 -8.48
C GLY A 32 32.37 28.30 -9.19
N SER A 33 33.41 28.17 -10.02
CA SER A 33 33.73 26.96 -10.76
C SER A 33 34.17 25.85 -9.80
N GLY A 34 33.25 24.93 -9.52
CA GLY A 34 33.55 23.61 -8.98
C GLY A 34 32.73 22.61 -9.77
N SER A 35 33.41 21.76 -10.55
CA SER A 35 32.80 20.72 -11.37
C SER A 35 32.09 19.69 -10.47
N ARG A 36 30.86 20.01 -10.07
CA ARG A 36 29.93 19.08 -9.48
C ARG A 36 29.24 18.39 -10.65
N ARG A 37 29.60 17.14 -10.91
CA ARG A 37 28.94 16.28 -11.91
C ARG A 37 27.43 16.42 -11.75
N GLU A 38 26.78 16.92 -12.78
CA GLU A 38 25.33 16.98 -12.90
C GLU A 38 24.78 15.55 -12.76
N ALA A 39 24.03 15.27 -11.70
CA ALA A 39 23.13 14.13 -11.68
C ALA A 39 21.86 14.50 -12.47
N GLY A 40 22.04 14.89 -13.74
CA GLY A 40 20.99 15.26 -14.68
C GLY A 40 20.75 14.14 -15.68
N GLY A 41 20.50 12.91 -15.20
CA GLY A 41 20.06 11.84 -16.07
C GLY A 41 18.64 12.13 -16.56
N GLY A 42 18.43 12.15 -17.88
CA GLY A 42 17.09 12.24 -18.46
C GLY A 42 16.16 11.13 -17.94
N LEU A 43 14.85 11.33 -18.08
CA LEU A 43 13.86 10.30 -17.75
C LEU A 43 14.15 9.00 -18.53
N PRO A 44 13.87 7.82 -17.95
CA PRO A 44 13.89 6.56 -18.69
C PRO A 44 13.02 6.63 -19.95
N GLN A 45 13.39 5.88 -20.99
CA GLN A 45 12.69 5.92 -22.29
C GLN A 45 11.22 5.48 -22.21
N ASP A 46 10.90 4.61 -21.24
CA ASP A 46 9.56 4.10 -20.97
C ASP A 46 8.72 5.02 -20.07
N VAL A 47 9.24 6.21 -19.71
CA VAL A 47 8.55 7.19 -18.86
C VAL A 47 8.14 8.42 -19.69
N HIS A 48 6.87 8.78 -19.62
CA HIS A 48 6.33 9.97 -20.28
C HIS A 48 6.78 11.25 -19.57
N GLN A 49 7.21 12.25 -20.35
CA GLN A 49 7.73 13.51 -19.79
C GLN A 49 6.69 14.28 -18.96
N ASP A 50 5.44 14.27 -19.41
CA ASP A 50 4.37 15.08 -18.83
C ASP A 50 3.80 14.49 -17.54
N SER A 51 3.50 13.19 -17.53
CA SER A 51 2.99 12.49 -16.34
C SER A 51 4.10 12.07 -15.37
N ARG A 52 5.35 12.02 -15.88
CA ARG A 52 6.51 11.48 -15.18
C ARG A 52 6.29 10.06 -14.68
N SER A 53 5.49 9.31 -15.43
CA SER A 53 5.08 7.93 -15.17
C SER A 53 5.19 7.12 -16.46
N ARG A 54 5.23 5.80 -16.35
CA ARG A 54 5.07 4.87 -17.48
C ARG A 54 3.69 4.91 -18.13
N LEU A 55 2.73 5.60 -17.50
CA LEU A 55 1.42 5.89 -18.08
C LEU A 55 1.42 7.27 -18.71
N PRO A 56 0.77 7.48 -19.87
CA PRO A 56 0.59 8.80 -20.42
C PRO A 56 -0.31 9.65 -19.51
N PRO A 57 -0.28 10.99 -19.63
CA PRO A 57 -1.26 11.85 -18.96
C PRO A 57 -2.68 11.41 -19.29
N ILE A 58 -3.56 11.42 -18.30
CA ILE A 58 -4.98 11.17 -18.55
C ILE A 58 -5.68 12.46 -18.98
N THR A 59 -6.50 12.38 -20.01
CA THR A 59 -7.30 13.52 -20.47
C THR A 59 -8.76 13.36 -20.05
N LEU A 60 -9.47 14.47 -19.85
CA LEU A 60 -10.88 14.43 -19.40
C LEU A 60 -11.80 13.81 -20.47
N GLU A 61 -11.38 13.85 -21.73
CA GLU A 61 -12.07 13.23 -22.86
C GLU A 61 -12.06 11.70 -22.79
N GLU A 62 -11.01 11.11 -22.20
CA GLU A 62 -10.92 9.66 -21.97
C GLU A 62 -11.84 9.17 -20.85
N LEU A 63 -12.37 10.08 -20.02
CA LEU A 63 -13.08 9.74 -18.79
C LEU A 63 -14.61 9.78 -18.96
N ASN A 64 -15.25 8.69 -18.50
CA ASN A 64 -16.70 8.66 -18.27
C ASN A 64 -17.08 9.57 -17.08
N GLU A 65 -18.39 9.71 -16.80
CA GLU A 65 -18.88 10.58 -15.72
C GLU A 65 -18.26 10.25 -14.34
N GLN A 66 -18.18 8.96 -14.00
CA GLN A 66 -17.56 8.53 -12.75
C GLN A 66 -16.06 8.87 -12.73
N GLY A 67 -15.36 8.65 -13.84
CA GLY A 67 -13.96 9.00 -14.00
C GLY A 67 -13.70 10.50 -13.86
N ARG A 68 -14.60 11.36 -14.34
CA ARG A 68 -14.51 12.82 -14.17
C ARG A 68 -14.69 13.24 -12.72
N ASN A 69 -15.59 12.58 -11.99
CA ASN A 69 -15.75 12.80 -10.55
C ASN A 69 -14.51 12.35 -9.78
N ASP A 70 -13.98 11.17 -10.11
CA ASP A 70 -12.73 10.64 -9.53
C ASP A 70 -11.54 11.57 -9.84
N TYR A 71 -11.46 12.13 -11.06
CA TYR A 71 -10.44 13.10 -11.45
C TYR A 71 -10.54 14.39 -10.61
N ALA A 72 -11.75 14.95 -10.47
CA ALA A 72 -11.96 16.17 -9.68
C ALA A 72 -11.60 15.94 -8.21
N ALA A 73 -12.01 14.81 -7.64
CA ALA A 73 -11.67 14.43 -6.27
C ALA A 73 -10.16 14.26 -6.07
N ALA A 74 -9.47 13.59 -7.01
CA ALA A 74 -8.03 13.41 -6.97
C ALA A 74 -7.26 14.74 -7.12
N GLY A 75 -7.76 15.67 -7.93
CA GLY A 75 -7.16 16.99 -8.11
C GLY A 75 -7.32 17.90 -6.89
N ALA A 76 -8.43 17.80 -6.15
CA ALA A 76 -8.71 18.63 -4.98
C ALA A 76 -7.66 18.47 -3.86
N SER A 77 -7.04 17.30 -3.75
CA SER A 77 -5.99 17.00 -2.77
C SER A 77 -4.56 17.30 -3.27
N SER A 78 -4.42 17.80 -4.51
CA SER A 78 -3.13 18.07 -5.14
C SER A 78 -2.76 19.56 -5.09
N PRO A 79 -1.49 19.94 -4.81
CA PRO A 79 -1.04 21.33 -4.86
C PRO A 79 -1.21 22.00 -6.23
N THR A 80 -1.22 21.23 -7.32
CA THR A 80 -1.38 21.73 -8.68
C THR A 80 -2.85 21.78 -9.14
N GLY A 81 -3.78 21.30 -8.30
CA GLY A 81 -5.19 21.13 -8.66
C GLY A 81 -5.44 20.03 -9.69
N ARG A 82 -4.42 19.21 -10.01
CA ARG A 82 -4.50 18.09 -10.95
C ARG A 82 -4.11 16.77 -10.27
N PRO A 83 -4.72 15.63 -10.65
CA PRO A 83 -4.31 14.32 -10.14
C PRO A 83 -2.83 14.07 -10.41
N GLU A 84 -2.10 13.58 -9.41
CA GLU A 84 -0.68 13.22 -9.51
C GLU A 84 -0.41 11.88 -8.82
N GLY A 85 0.76 11.30 -9.12
CA GLY A 85 1.22 10.05 -8.50
C GLY A 85 0.19 8.92 -8.62
N ALA A 86 -0.01 8.19 -7.53
CA ALA A 86 -0.90 7.04 -7.52
C ALA A 86 -2.39 7.40 -7.70
N ALA A 87 -2.81 8.63 -7.38
CA ALA A 87 -4.16 9.10 -7.70
C ALA A 87 -4.35 9.23 -9.22
N ALA A 88 -3.36 9.77 -9.95
CA ALA A 88 -3.39 9.83 -11.41
C ALA A 88 -3.37 8.44 -12.06
N ILE A 89 -2.49 7.55 -11.57
CA ILE A 89 -2.39 6.16 -12.06
C ILE A 89 -3.76 5.45 -11.99
N ARG A 90 -4.48 5.59 -10.88
CA ARG A 90 -5.78 4.93 -10.69
C ARG A 90 -6.87 5.42 -11.64
N LEU A 91 -6.73 6.58 -12.27
CA LEU A 91 -7.74 7.03 -13.23
C LEU A 91 -7.72 6.21 -14.53
N HIS A 92 -6.66 5.43 -14.79
CA HIS A 92 -6.58 4.52 -15.93
C HIS A 92 -7.22 3.14 -15.71
N ARG A 93 -7.72 2.87 -14.50
CA ARG A 93 -8.37 1.60 -14.14
C ARG A 93 -9.73 1.45 -14.79
N SER A 94 -10.24 0.23 -14.90
CA SER A 94 -11.55 -0.04 -15.48
C SER A 94 -12.71 0.44 -14.61
N GLY A 95 -12.49 0.53 -13.30
CA GLY A 95 -13.50 0.85 -12.29
C GLY A 95 -14.33 -0.35 -11.85
N VAL A 96 -14.03 -1.57 -12.33
CA VAL A 96 -14.72 -2.79 -11.88
C VAL A 96 -14.18 -3.28 -10.53
N ASP A 97 -14.90 -4.21 -9.90
CA ASP A 97 -14.34 -4.99 -8.80
C ASP A 97 -13.32 -5.98 -9.38
N VAL A 98 -12.05 -5.57 -9.48
CA VAL A 98 -11.02 -6.29 -10.24
C VAL A 98 -10.93 -7.76 -9.83
N ARG A 99 -11.08 -8.07 -8.55
CA ARG A 99 -11.03 -9.45 -8.08
C ARG A 99 -12.09 -10.33 -8.75
N TRP A 100 -13.31 -9.83 -8.86
CA TRP A 100 -14.47 -10.60 -9.29
C TRP A 100 -14.84 -10.42 -10.77
N ASP A 101 -14.67 -9.20 -11.29
CA ASP A 101 -15.24 -8.75 -12.56
C ASP A 101 -14.17 -8.38 -13.61
N SER A 102 -12.88 -8.55 -13.33
CA SER A 102 -11.82 -8.19 -14.29
C SER A 102 -11.89 -9.05 -15.56
N ALA A 103 -11.64 -8.40 -16.70
CA ALA A 103 -11.62 -9.03 -18.02
C ALA A 103 -10.55 -10.12 -18.19
N ILE A 104 -9.52 -10.15 -17.33
CA ILE A 104 -8.47 -11.19 -17.37
C ILE A 104 -8.92 -12.51 -16.71
N GLY A 105 -10.05 -12.50 -15.99
CA GLY A 105 -10.65 -13.66 -15.34
C GLY A 105 -10.09 -13.98 -13.95
N ARG A 106 -10.95 -14.60 -13.13
CA ARG A 106 -10.68 -14.95 -11.71
C ARG A 106 -9.40 -15.74 -11.50
N ARG A 107 -9.05 -16.64 -12.43
CA ARG A 107 -7.83 -17.46 -12.31
C ARG A 107 -6.56 -16.60 -12.25
N LEU A 108 -6.48 -15.53 -13.04
CA LEU A 108 -5.32 -14.64 -13.05
C LEU A 108 -5.37 -13.58 -11.94
N THR A 109 -6.56 -13.13 -11.53
CA THR A 109 -6.69 -12.20 -10.40
C THR A 109 -6.31 -12.89 -9.09
N GLU A 110 -6.75 -14.13 -8.86
CA GLU A 110 -6.35 -14.91 -7.69
C GLU A 110 -4.84 -15.27 -7.73
N LEU A 111 -4.25 -15.50 -8.91
CA LEU A 111 -2.79 -15.63 -9.06
C LEU A 111 -2.05 -14.35 -8.61
N ALA A 112 -2.55 -13.17 -9.00
CA ALA A 112 -1.96 -11.90 -8.58
C ALA A 112 -2.01 -11.75 -7.05
N ILE A 113 -3.12 -12.14 -6.42
CA ILE A 113 -3.30 -12.06 -4.97
C ILE A 113 -2.33 -13.01 -4.24
N ILE A 114 -2.27 -14.30 -4.59
CA ILE A 114 -1.35 -15.23 -3.91
C ILE A 114 0.11 -14.87 -4.16
N THR A 115 0.43 -14.28 -5.32
CA THR A 115 1.78 -13.76 -5.60
C THR A 115 2.12 -12.62 -4.63
N THR A 116 1.23 -11.63 -4.47
CA THR A 116 1.42 -10.56 -3.47
C THR A 116 1.56 -11.11 -2.07
N ALA A 117 0.65 -11.99 -1.64
CA ALA A 117 0.69 -12.61 -0.32
C ALA A 117 2.01 -13.34 -0.06
N ARG A 118 2.58 -14.01 -1.08
CA ARG A 118 3.88 -14.67 -0.95
C ARG A 118 5.02 -13.69 -0.81
N GLU A 119 5.08 -12.66 -1.67
CA GLU A 119 6.19 -11.71 -1.63
C GLU A 119 6.20 -10.83 -0.38
N LEU A 120 5.05 -10.73 0.30
CA LEU A 120 4.90 -10.07 1.61
C LEU A 120 4.82 -11.06 2.79
N ASP A 121 5.15 -12.34 2.55
CA ASP A 121 5.10 -13.44 3.51
C ASP A 121 3.83 -13.47 4.40
N GLN A 122 2.65 -13.19 3.83
CA GLN A 122 1.36 -13.17 4.55
C GLN A 122 0.67 -14.52 4.59
N PRO A 123 0.65 -15.20 5.76
CA PRO A 123 0.17 -16.58 5.81
C PRO A 123 -1.36 -16.69 5.79
N TYR A 124 -2.08 -15.76 6.43
CA TYR A 124 -3.54 -15.77 6.48
C TYR A 124 -4.15 -15.48 5.11
N GLU A 125 -3.67 -14.43 4.46
CA GLU A 125 -4.07 -14.02 3.12
C GLU A 125 -3.79 -15.12 2.11
N TRP A 126 -2.56 -15.64 2.09
CA TRP A 126 -2.17 -16.77 1.25
C TRP A 126 -3.12 -17.95 1.42
N SER A 127 -3.41 -18.34 2.66
CA SER A 127 -4.15 -19.59 2.90
C SER A 127 -5.58 -19.53 2.38
N LEU A 128 -6.26 -18.40 2.56
CA LEU A 128 -7.60 -18.18 2.00
C LEU A 128 -7.58 -18.12 0.47
N HIS A 129 -6.59 -17.43 -0.09
CA HIS A 129 -6.51 -17.19 -1.53
C HIS A 129 -5.96 -18.38 -2.31
N GLU A 130 -5.17 -19.26 -1.71
CA GLU A 130 -4.79 -20.54 -2.30
C GLU A 130 -6.03 -21.42 -2.52
N MET A 131 -6.90 -21.55 -1.50
CA MET A 131 -8.15 -22.30 -1.63
C MET A 131 -9.05 -21.73 -2.74
N GLU A 132 -9.16 -20.40 -2.82
CA GLU A 132 -9.93 -19.74 -3.87
C GLU A 132 -9.29 -19.93 -5.25
N ALA A 133 -7.98 -19.73 -5.38
CA ALA A 133 -7.24 -19.88 -6.63
C ALA A 133 -7.42 -21.29 -7.23
N LEU A 134 -7.29 -22.33 -6.41
CA LEU A 134 -7.55 -23.72 -6.82
C LEU A 134 -9.01 -23.91 -7.28
N SER A 135 -9.97 -23.33 -6.54
CA SER A 135 -11.40 -23.47 -6.86
C SER A 135 -11.81 -22.79 -8.17
N VAL A 136 -11.05 -21.78 -8.62
CA VAL A 136 -11.26 -21.08 -9.90
C VAL A 136 -10.38 -21.61 -11.02
N GLY A 137 -9.71 -22.75 -10.80
CA GLY A 137 -8.96 -23.48 -11.82
C GLY A 137 -7.49 -23.09 -11.99
N LEU A 138 -6.88 -22.39 -11.02
CA LEU A 138 -5.42 -22.23 -11.03
C LEU A 138 -4.76 -23.57 -10.73
N GLU A 139 -3.78 -23.94 -11.53
CA GLU A 139 -3.13 -25.24 -11.47
C GLU A 139 -2.29 -25.35 -10.19
N PRO A 140 -2.36 -26.48 -9.45
CA PRO A 140 -1.55 -26.68 -8.24
C PRO A 140 -0.05 -26.48 -8.45
N ALA A 141 0.46 -26.80 -9.64
CA ALA A 141 1.87 -26.60 -9.99
C ALA A 141 2.26 -25.11 -10.04
N ILE A 142 1.34 -24.21 -10.44
CA ILE A 142 1.59 -22.76 -10.42
C ILE A 142 1.56 -22.25 -8.98
N VAL A 143 0.60 -22.72 -8.16
CA VAL A 143 0.53 -22.38 -6.74
C VAL A 143 1.83 -22.79 -6.02
N ASP A 144 2.29 -24.01 -6.25
CA ASP A 144 3.54 -24.55 -5.70
C ASP A 144 4.78 -23.77 -6.18
N LEU A 145 4.81 -23.38 -7.46
CA LEU A 145 5.85 -22.51 -8.01
C LEU A 145 5.90 -21.15 -7.30
N VAL A 146 4.76 -20.51 -7.07
CA VAL A 146 4.69 -19.24 -6.34
C VAL A 146 5.13 -19.46 -4.90
N ARG A 147 4.57 -20.47 -4.22
CA ARG A 147 4.85 -20.82 -2.82
C ARG A 147 6.34 -20.96 -2.55
N HIS A 148 7.07 -21.57 -3.46
CA HIS A 148 8.50 -21.85 -3.30
C HIS A 148 9.41 -20.92 -4.12
N ARG A 149 8.86 -19.86 -4.72
CA ARG A 149 9.57 -18.90 -5.58
C ARG A 149 10.40 -19.62 -6.68
N LYS A 150 9.88 -20.69 -7.29
CA LYS A 150 10.61 -21.49 -8.29
C LYS A 150 10.83 -20.71 -9.61
N PRO A 151 11.82 -21.09 -10.45
CA PRO A 151 12.01 -20.49 -11.77
C PRO A 151 10.76 -20.55 -12.66
N LEU A 152 10.58 -19.57 -13.55
CA LEU A 152 9.38 -19.43 -14.41
C LEU A 152 9.44 -20.24 -15.72
N ALA A 153 10.37 -21.19 -15.83
CA ALA A 153 10.48 -22.03 -17.02
C ALA A 153 9.23 -22.91 -17.18
N GLY A 154 8.64 -22.94 -18.38
CA GLY A 154 7.43 -23.70 -18.67
C GLY A 154 6.13 -23.11 -18.13
N VAL A 155 6.16 -21.91 -17.54
CA VAL A 155 4.96 -21.18 -17.10
C VAL A 155 4.38 -20.40 -18.27
N GLY A 156 3.04 -20.38 -18.39
CA GLY A 156 2.33 -19.58 -19.38
C GLY A 156 2.70 -18.09 -19.30
N GLU A 157 2.65 -17.38 -20.43
CA GLU A 157 3.22 -16.02 -20.51
C GLU A 157 2.54 -15.02 -19.59
N ARG A 158 1.21 -15.11 -19.45
CA ARG A 158 0.43 -14.22 -18.57
C ARG A 158 0.70 -14.48 -17.10
N GLU A 159 0.78 -15.76 -16.71
CA GLU A 159 1.10 -16.17 -15.36
C GLU A 159 2.54 -15.76 -15.01
N ALA A 160 3.49 -16.02 -15.91
CA ALA A 160 4.88 -15.62 -15.73
C ALA A 160 5.01 -14.09 -15.61
N ALA A 161 4.23 -13.30 -16.35
CA ALA A 161 4.23 -11.85 -16.23
C ALA A 161 3.70 -11.37 -14.88
N ILE A 162 2.58 -11.92 -14.38
CA ILE A 162 2.04 -11.59 -13.05
C ILE A 162 3.02 -11.97 -11.94
N ILE A 163 3.60 -13.18 -12.00
CA ILE A 163 4.52 -13.66 -10.97
C ILE A 163 5.81 -12.85 -10.97
N GLN A 164 6.36 -12.55 -12.15
CA GLN A 164 7.57 -11.71 -12.25
C GLN A 164 7.31 -10.28 -11.76
N LEU A 165 6.16 -9.71 -12.12
CA LEU A 165 5.75 -8.38 -11.64
C LEU A 165 5.67 -8.37 -10.11
N GLY A 166 5.01 -9.35 -9.49
CA GLY A 166 4.93 -9.46 -8.03
C GLY A 166 6.30 -9.60 -7.35
N ARG A 167 7.19 -10.44 -7.89
CA ARG A 167 8.57 -10.58 -7.38
C ARG A 167 9.35 -9.28 -7.42
N GLU A 168 9.16 -8.49 -8.47
CA GLU A 168 9.81 -7.19 -8.63
C GLU A 168 9.19 -6.10 -7.73
N LEU A 169 7.87 -6.12 -7.54
CA LEU A 169 7.19 -5.26 -6.57
C LEU A 169 7.63 -5.54 -5.13
N GLY A 170 7.78 -6.82 -4.76
CA GLY A 170 8.34 -7.23 -3.47
C GLY A 170 9.80 -6.82 -3.25
N ARG A 171 10.51 -6.43 -4.31
CA ARG A 171 11.87 -5.85 -4.27
C ARG A 171 11.87 -4.34 -4.52
N HIS A 172 10.68 -3.73 -4.53
CA HIS A 172 10.47 -2.29 -4.69
C HIS A 172 11.01 -1.70 -5.99
N LYS A 173 11.13 -2.52 -7.04
CA LYS A 173 11.59 -2.05 -8.36
C LYS A 173 11.09 -2.94 -9.48
N VAL A 174 10.31 -2.35 -10.39
CA VAL A 174 9.89 -3.01 -11.64
C VAL A 174 10.76 -2.54 -12.80
N THR A 175 11.42 -3.49 -13.46
CA THR A 175 12.28 -3.25 -14.62
C THR A 175 11.46 -2.85 -15.86
N ALA A 176 12.06 -2.10 -16.76
CA ALA A 176 11.43 -1.71 -18.03
C ALA A 176 11.01 -2.94 -18.86
N ALA A 177 11.79 -4.03 -18.82
CA ALA A 177 11.48 -5.27 -19.52
C ALA A 177 10.24 -5.98 -18.95
N THR A 178 10.13 -6.09 -17.62
CA THR A 178 8.96 -6.69 -16.97
C THR A 178 7.71 -5.84 -17.20
N TYR A 179 7.82 -4.52 -17.10
CA TYR A 179 6.72 -3.60 -17.43
C TYR A 179 6.28 -3.76 -18.88
N ALA A 180 7.20 -3.68 -19.84
CA ALA A 180 6.88 -3.78 -21.27
C ALA A 180 6.20 -5.11 -21.62
N ARG A 181 6.66 -6.23 -21.04
CA ARG A 181 6.04 -7.54 -21.22
C ARG A 181 4.63 -7.58 -20.66
N ALA A 182 4.43 -7.10 -19.43
CA ALA A 182 3.11 -7.06 -18.82
C ALA A 182 2.15 -6.13 -19.60
N PHE A 183 2.64 -4.97 -20.03
CA PHE A 183 1.87 -4.02 -20.84
C PHE A 183 1.45 -4.63 -22.19
N ALA A 184 2.34 -5.36 -22.87
CA ALA A 184 2.03 -6.03 -24.12
C ALA A 184 0.96 -7.13 -23.95
N LEU A 185 0.98 -7.86 -22.84
CA LEU A 185 0.05 -8.98 -22.59
C LEU A 185 -1.33 -8.53 -22.09
N PHE A 186 -1.40 -7.47 -21.29
CA PHE A 186 -2.63 -7.06 -20.60
C PHE A 186 -3.22 -5.76 -21.18
N GLY A 187 -2.41 -4.92 -21.81
CA GLY A 187 -2.75 -3.55 -22.16
C GLY A 187 -2.83 -2.64 -20.94
N LYS A 188 -3.00 -1.32 -21.19
CA LYS A 188 -2.99 -0.26 -20.18
C LYS A 188 -3.97 -0.52 -19.03
N THR A 189 -5.26 -0.65 -19.33
CA THR A 189 -6.32 -0.72 -18.31
C THR A 189 -6.23 -1.97 -17.45
N ASN A 190 -6.06 -3.17 -18.05
CA ASN A 190 -5.98 -4.39 -17.25
C ASN A 190 -4.67 -4.47 -16.46
N LEU A 191 -3.56 -3.91 -16.96
CA LEU A 191 -2.33 -3.84 -16.17
C LEU A 191 -2.53 -2.97 -14.92
N VAL A 192 -3.15 -1.79 -15.07
CA VAL A 192 -3.50 -0.91 -13.94
C VAL A 192 -4.42 -1.63 -12.95
N ASP A 193 -5.42 -2.35 -13.43
CA ASP A 193 -6.31 -3.16 -12.58
C ASP A 193 -5.54 -4.23 -11.79
N ILE A 194 -4.67 -5.00 -12.46
CA ILE A 194 -3.84 -6.03 -11.79
C ILE A 194 -2.96 -5.41 -10.71
N VAL A 195 -2.27 -4.30 -11.02
CA VAL A 195 -1.39 -3.66 -10.06
C VAL A 195 -2.18 -3.03 -8.91
N ASP A 196 -3.33 -2.40 -9.15
CA ASP A 196 -4.17 -1.85 -8.08
C ASP A 196 -4.74 -2.97 -7.18
N LEU A 197 -5.04 -4.14 -7.74
CA LEU A 197 -5.38 -5.34 -6.96
C LEU A 197 -4.20 -5.78 -6.08
N MET A 198 -3.01 -5.92 -6.66
CA MET A 198 -1.80 -6.29 -5.91
C MET A 198 -1.48 -5.25 -4.82
N ALA A 199 -1.64 -3.97 -5.12
CA ALA A 199 -1.48 -2.87 -4.17
C ALA A 199 -2.50 -2.96 -3.04
N GLN A 200 -3.78 -3.20 -3.34
CA GLN A 200 -4.81 -3.40 -2.33
C GLN A 200 -4.43 -4.53 -1.37
N TYR A 201 -3.94 -5.65 -1.89
CA TYR A 201 -3.51 -6.78 -1.08
C TYR A 201 -2.21 -6.52 -0.31
N ALA A 202 -1.33 -5.63 -0.78
CA ALA A 202 -0.22 -5.13 0.04
C ALA A 202 -0.68 -4.34 1.27
N GLY A 203 -1.75 -3.55 1.15
CA GLY A 203 -2.38 -2.91 2.31
C GLY A 203 -3.09 -3.89 3.24
N VAL A 204 -3.74 -4.93 2.69
CA VAL A 204 -4.37 -6.00 3.46
C VAL A 204 -3.30 -6.77 4.27
N ALA A 205 -2.18 -7.10 3.64
CA ALA A 205 -1.01 -7.69 4.25
C ALA A 205 -0.50 -6.92 5.48
N ALA A 206 -0.32 -5.60 5.33
CA ALA A 206 0.12 -4.74 6.43
C ALA A 206 -0.83 -4.81 7.64
N ASN A 207 -2.15 -4.80 7.40
CA ASN A 207 -3.15 -4.93 8.47
C ASN A 207 -3.09 -6.31 9.15
N LEU A 208 -3.01 -7.39 8.36
CA LEU A 208 -2.98 -8.76 8.88
C LEU A 208 -1.70 -9.04 9.68
N THR A 209 -0.56 -8.53 9.23
CA THR A 209 0.73 -8.68 9.95
C THR A 209 0.77 -7.88 11.23
N ALA A 210 0.33 -6.62 11.21
CA ALA A 210 0.24 -5.82 12.42
C ALA A 210 -0.65 -6.50 13.47
N ALA A 211 -1.78 -7.04 13.04
CA ALA A 211 -2.70 -7.79 13.91
C ALA A 211 -2.16 -9.16 14.34
N ASN A 212 -1.11 -9.68 13.69
CA ASN A 212 -0.72 -11.08 13.78
C ASN A 212 -1.94 -12.00 13.62
N GLN A 213 -2.65 -11.88 12.50
CA GLN A 213 -3.88 -12.66 12.25
C GLN A 213 -3.54 -14.10 11.88
N TRP A 214 -4.03 -15.05 12.68
CA TRP A 214 -3.96 -16.48 12.45
C TRP A 214 -5.24 -17.00 11.81
N MET A 215 -5.11 -18.11 11.07
CA MET A 215 -6.25 -18.89 10.64
C MET A 215 -7.07 -19.40 11.85
N PRO A 216 -8.39 -19.57 11.70
CA PRO A 216 -9.20 -20.30 12.68
C PRO A 216 -8.64 -21.70 12.94
N PRO A 217 -8.80 -22.28 14.14
CA PRO A 217 -8.22 -23.59 14.48
C PRO A 217 -8.62 -24.73 13.54
N GLN A 218 -9.78 -24.64 12.89
CA GLN A 218 -10.31 -25.66 11.98
C GLN A 218 -9.79 -25.51 10.54
N MET A 219 -9.02 -24.46 10.25
CA MET A 219 -8.48 -24.19 8.92
C MET A 219 -6.96 -24.21 8.97
N ALA A 220 -6.36 -24.85 7.97
CA ALA A 220 -4.92 -24.92 7.85
C ALA A 220 -4.33 -23.58 7.37
N GLN A 221 -3.11 -23.30 7.83
CA GLN A 221 -2.30 -22.18 7.39
C GLN A 221 -1.17 -22.73 6.51
N PHE A 222 -1.23 -22.47 5.20
CA PHE A 222 -0.47 -23.22 4.20
C PHE A 222 0.89 -22.63 3.83
N LEU A 223 1.11 -21.34 4.12
CA LEU A 223 2.32 -20.64 3.69
C LEU A 223 3.51 -21.00 4.60
N PRO A 224 4.59 -21.62 4.09
CA PRO A 224 5.83 -21.72 4.84
C PRO A 224 6.50 -20.34 4.93
N LEU A 225 6.78 -19.91 6.16
CA LEU A 225 7.36 -18.62 6.47
C LEU A 225 8.88 -18.74 6.71
N PRO A 226 9.68 -17.71 6.38
CA PRO A 226 11.11 -17.67 6.70
C PRO A 226 11.38 -17.34 8.18
N PHE A 227 10.34 -17.19 8.99
CA PHE A 227 10.39 -16.90 10.42
C PHE A 227 9.31 -17.69 11.17
N THR A 228 9.46 -17.80 12.48
CA THR A 228 8.41 -18.34 13.35
C THR A 228 7.36 -17.27 13.60
N LEU A 229 6.09 -17.56 13.26
CA LEU A 229 5.00 -16.63 13.51
C LEU A 229 4.76 -16.48 15.03
N PRO A 230 4.68 -15.25 15.58
CA PRO A 230 4.42 -15.05 17.01
C PRO A 230 3.09 -15.68 17.44
N THR A 231 3.05 -16.28 18.63
CA THR A 231 1.86 -16.94 19.18
C THR A 231 1.09 -16.07 20.17
N ASP A 232 1.30 -14.75 20.14
CA ASP A 232 0.68 -13.75 21.03
C ASP A 232 -0.70 -13.28 20.52
N PHE A 233 -1.52 -14.22 20.04
CA PHE A 233 -2.88 -13.95 19.61
C PHE A 233 -3.89 -14.27 20.73
N LEU A 234 -5.04 -13.59 20.69
CA LEU A 234 -6.20 -13.91 21.52
C LEU A 234 -6.97 -15.11 20.92
N PRO A 235 -7.42 -16.09 21.72
CA PRO A 235 -8.10 -17.28 21.21
C PRO A 235 -9.36 -16.99 20.38
N ASP A 236 -10.13 -15.95 20.74
CA ASP A 236 -11.41 -15.61 20.14
C ASP A 236 -11.27 -14.93 18.77
N SER A 237 -10.35 -13.97 18.64
CA SER A 237 -10.11 -13.24 17.39
C SER A 237 -9.06 -13.89 16.50
N ARG A 238 -8.28 -14.83 17.06
CA ARG A 238 -7.07 -15.39 16.44
C ARG A 238 -6.11 -14.29 15.98
N SER A 239 -6.09 -13.16 16.70
CA SER A 239 -5.22 -12.01 16.45
C SER A 239 -4.90 -11.28 17.75
N ARG A 240 -4.06 -10.25 17.69
CA ARG A 240 -3.77 -9.35 18.82
C ARG A 240 -4.93 -8.40 19.16
N ILE A 241 -5.99 -8.39 18.34
CA ILE A 241 -7.10 -7.45 18.45
C ILE A 241 -8.30 -8.14 19.11
N PRO A 242 -8.87 -7.60 20.20
CA PRO A 242 -10.10 -8.13 20.78
C PRO A 242 -11.26 -8.12 19.79
N THR A 243 -12.19 -9.06 19.93
CA THR A 243 -13.39 -9.13 19.08
C THR A 243 -14.40 -8.02 19.34
N VAL A 244 -14.46 -7.53 20.58
CA VAL A 244 -15.38 -6.50 21.06
C VAL A 244 -14.61 -5.24 21.44
N ASN A 245 -15.06 -4.10 20.93
CA ASN A 245 -14.61 -2.79 21.35
C ASN A 245 -15.67 -2.19 22.31
N PRO A 246 -15.36 -1.99 23.61
CA PRO A 246 -16.35 -1.48 24.57
C PRO A 246 -16.77 -0.04 24.28
N ASP A 247 -15.89 0.78 23.70
CA ASP A 247 -16.16 2.18 23.36
C ASP A 247 -16.98 2.33 22.07
N ARG A 248 -17.05 1.24 21.29
CA ARG A 248 -17.83 1.14 20.05
C ARG A 248 -18.59 -0.19 20.08
N PRO A 249 -19.71 -0.26 20.82
CA PRO A 249 -20.53 -1.47 20.85
C PRO A 249 -20.85 -1.88 19.41
N PRO A 250 -20.90 -3.20 19.12
CA PRO A 250 -21.14 -3.68 17.77
C PRO A 250 -22.38 -2.98 17.24
N ALA A 251 -22.21 -2.18 16.18
CA ALA A 251 -23.35 -1.72 15.41
C ALA A 251 -24.17 -2.98 15.08
N ARG A 252 -25.52 -2.85 15.16
CA ARG A 252 -26.53 -3.87 14.82
C ARG A 252 -25.92 -5.01 14.00
N PRO A 253 -26.04 -6.29 14.42
CA PRO A 253 -25.34 -7.41 13.78
C PRO A 253 -25.41 -7.22 12.28
N PRO A 254 -24.26 -7.20 11.57
CA PRO A 254 -24.24 -6.78 10.19
C PRO A 254 -25.36 -7.55 9.50
N THR A 255 -26.38 -6.83 9.02
CA THR A 255 -27.20 -7.40 7.95
C THR A 255 -26.16 -7.86 6.97
N GLN A 256 -26.03 -9.19 6.78
CA GLN A 256 -25.09 -9.73 5.81
C GLN A 256 -25.48 -9.07 4.50
N THR A 257 -24.82 -7.97 4.17
CA THR A 257 -24.80 -7.42 2.85
C THR A 257 -24.01 -8.48 2.11
N MET A 258 -24.76 -9.44 1.58
CA MET A 258 -24.26 -10.42 0.64
C MET A 258 -23.43 -9.60 -0.35
N PRO A 259 -22.13 -9.90 -0.50
CA PRO A 259 -21.31 -9.16 -1.44
C PRO A 259 -22.06 -9.18 -2.78
N GLY A 260 -22.31 -7.99 -3.35
CA GLY A 260 -23.29 -7.84 -4.41
C GLY A 260 -22.99 -8.76 -5.59
N GLY A 261 -23.90 -9.69 -5.90
CA GLY A 261 -23.76 -10.63 -7.01
C GLY A 261 -23.79 -12.11 -6.58
N LEU A 262 -24.35 -12.96 -7.44
CA LEU A 262 -24.62 -14.39 -7.18
C LEU A 262 -23.38 -15.23 -6.85
N TYR A 263 -22.17 -14.76 -7.18
CA TYR A 263 -20.93 -15.53 -7.09
C TYR A 263 -19.83 -14.85 -6.28
N ARG A 264 -20.17 -13.86 -5.45
CA ARG A 264 -19.23 -13.22 -4.53
C ARG A 264 -19.37 -13.81 -3.13
N ARG A 265 -18.26 -13.94 -2.41
CA ARG A 265 -18.25 -14.38 -1.02
C ARG A 265 -17.16 -13.68 -0.20
N THR A 266 -17.44 -13.48 1.08
CA THR A 266 -16.39 -13.10 2.04
C THR A 266 -15.59 -14.35 2.37
N LEU A 267 -14.27 -14.34 2.09
CA LEU A 267 -13.40 -15.49 2.38
C LEU A 267 -13.07 -15.62 3.87
N ALA A 268 -12.85 -14.50 4.54
CA ALA A 268 -12.46 -14.47 5.95
C ALA A 268 -13.65 -14.83 6.84
N PRO A 269 -13.61 -15.93 7.61
CA PRO A 269 -14.69 -16.26 8.53
C PRO A 269 -14.69 -15.31 9.73
N PRO A 270 -15.84 -14.73 10.13
CA PRO A 270 -15.91 -13.94 11.35
C PRO A 270 -15.50 -14.79 12.59
N PRO A 271 -14.84 -14.20 13.60
CA PRO A 271 -14.47 -12.80 13.71
C PRO A 271 -13.10 -12.49 13.09
N THR A 272 -12.48 -13.36 12.30
CA THR A 272 -11.11 -13.19 11.77
C THR A 272 -11.08 -12.33 10.50
N GLY A 273 -9.90 -11.79 10.16
CA GLY A 273 -9.63 -11.19 8.85
C GLY A 273 -9.07 -9.78 8.88
N PRO A 274 -8.96 -9.13 7.71
CA PRO A 274 -8.19 -7.89 7.58
C PRO A 274 -8.85 -6.67 8.23
N ALA A 275 -10.15 -6.75 8.53
CA ALA A 275 -10.85 -5.72 9.29
C ALA A 275 -10.50 -5.73 10.79
N SER A 276 -9.73 -6.72 11.28
CA SER A 276 -9.36 -6.83 12.70
C SER A 276 -8.72 -5.56 13.23
N MET A 277 -7.67 -5.03 12.59
CA MET A 277 -7.03 -3.78 13.01
C MET A 277 -8.03 -2.61 13.07
N GLY A 278 -8.96 -2.53 12.10
CA GLY A 278 -9.94 -1.45 12.03
C GLY A 278 -10.98 -1.42 13.15
N ARG A 279 -11.13 -2.49 13.95
CA ARG A 279 -12.13 -2.53 15.04
C ARG A 279 -11.93 -1.48 16.11
N PHE A 280 -10.69 -1.08 16.35
CA PHE A 280 -10.32 -0.08 17.36
C PHE A 280 -9.90 1.26 16.76
N ALA A 281 -9.79 1.37 15.43
CA ALA A 281 -9.47 2.63 14.76
C ALA A 281 -10.58 3.68 14.98
N ALA A 282 -10.19 4.92 15.25
CA ALA A 282 -11.09 6.08 15.41
C ALA A 282 -10.93 7.13 14.29
N GLY A 283 -9.97 6.93 13.39
CA GLY A 283 -9.72 7.78 12.22
C GLY A 283 -8.64 8.83 12.43
N LEU A 284 -8.16 9.40 11.33
CA LEU A 284 -6.99 10.30 11.32
C LEU A 284 -7.19 11.59 12.12
N THR A 285 -8.41 12.12 12.22
CA THR A 285 -8.70 13.29 13.07
C THR A 285 -8.49 12.98 14.56
N SER A 286 -8.90 11.79 15.01
CA SER A 286 -8.66 11.32 16.38
C SER A 286 -7.18 11.07 16.63
N LEU A 287 -6.49 10.46 15.66
CA LEU A 287 -5.05 10.22 15.74
C LEU A 287 -4.26 11.53 15.81
N GLU A 288 -4.61 12.52 14.98
CA GLU A 288 -3.98 13.84 15.00
C GLU A 288 -4.17 14.53 16.34
N SER A 289 -5.38 14.47 16.90
CA SER A 289 -5.69 15.10 18.19
C SER A 289 -4.92 14.47 19.35
N SER A 290 -4.58 13.18 19.27
CA SER A 290 -3.97 12.42 20.36
C SER A 290 -2.44 12.27 20.24
N GLN A 291 -1.92 12.11 19.02
CA GLN A 291 -0.51 11.84 18.75
C GLN A 291 0.20 12.97 17.98
N GLY A 292 -0.56 13.90 17.40
CA GLY A 292 -0.03 15.04 16.66
C GLY A 292 0.47 14.69 15.25
N ARG A 293 0.55 15.73 14.40
CA ARG A 293 0.93 15.60 12.98
C ARG A 293 2.35 15.07 12.78
N ALA A 294 3.28 15.36 13.68
CA ALA A 294 4.67 14.91 13.56
C ALA A 294 4.79 13.37 13.54
N LEU A 295 4.07 12.67 14.44
CA LEU A 295 4.08 11.21 14.49
C LEU A 295 3.32 10.58 13.31
N MET A 296 2.24 11.21 12.86
CA MET A 296 1.55 10.78 11.64
C MET A 296 2.47 10.87 10.43
N ALA A 297 3.16 12.00 10.26
CA ALA A 297 4.12 12.19 9.17
C ALA A 297 5.31 11.21 9.28
N LEU A 298 5.75 10.88 10.50
CA LEU A 298 6.75 9.85 10.74
C LEU A 298 6.29 8.47 10.23
N ALA A 299 5.05 8.05 10.50
CA ALA A 299 4.52 6.79 9.99
C ALA A 299 4.54 6.71 8.45
N VAL A 300 4.24 7.83 7.78
CA VAL A 300 4.32 7.95 6.32
C VAL A 300 5.77 7.82 5.83
N LEU A 301 6.71 8.54 6.44
CA LEU A 301 8.13 8.47 6.04
C LEU A 301 8.74 7.09 6.29
N ILE A 302 8.36 6.41 7.37
CA ILE A 302 8.78 5.03 7.63
C ILE A 302 8.28 4.13 6.50
N THR A 303 6.99 4.23 6.15
CA THR A 303 6.41 3.41 5.07
C THR A 303 7.10 3.68 3.73
N ALA A 304 7.28 4.95 3.37
CA ALA A 304 7.99 5.33 2.15
C ALA A 304 9.42 4.81 2.13
N ARG A 305 10.14 4.84 3.26
CA ARG A 305 11.51 4.32 3.30
C ARG A 305 11.55 2.80 3.21
N GLU A 306 10.69 2.09 3.92
CA GLU A 306 10.70 0.63 3.92
C GLU A 306 10.26 0.03 2.58
N HIS A 307 9.60 0.81 1.72
CA HIS A 307 9.30 0.45 0.33
C HIS A 307 10.22 1.14 -0.69
N ASP A 308 11.30 1.80 -0.25
CA ASP A 308 12.21 2.58 -1.11
C ASP A 308 11.47 3.52 -2.10
N GLN A 309 10.44 4.22 -1.64
CA GLN A 309 9.62 5.11 -2.48
C GLN A 309 10.15 6.54 -2.52
N GLN A 310 10.90 6.87 -3.56
CA GLN A 310 11.44 8.21 -3.78
C GLN A 310 10.35 9.29 -3.87
N TYR A 311 9.26 9.02 -4.59
CA TYR A 311 8.17 9.98 -4.79
C TYR A 311 7.48 10.30 -3.45
N GLU A 312 7.01 9.28 -2.73
CA GLU A 312 6.33 9.47 -1.45
C GLU A 312 7.23 10.11 -0.40
N TRP A 313 8.49 9.69 -0.32
CA TRP A 313 9.45 10.27 0.62
C TRP A 313 9.58 11.78 0.41
N THR A 314 9.85 12.20 -0.81
CA THR A 314 10.14 13.61 -1.13
C THR A 314 8.92 14.50 -0.92
N VAL A 315 7.74 14.02 -1.35
CA VAL A 315 6.48 14.77 -1.18
C VAL A 315 6.10 14.92 0.31
N ASN A 316 6.43 13.93 1.15
CA ASN A 316 6.05 13.94 2.55
C ASN A 316 7.13 14.46 3.51
N GLU A 317 8.40 14.53 3.11
CA GLU A 317 9.47 15.05 3.98
C GLU A 317 9.24 16.52 4.35
N SER A 318 8.90 17.36 3.37
CA SER A 318 8.61 18.78 3.60
C SER A 318 7.44 18.96 4.58
N ARG A 319 6.40 18.13 4.44
CA ARG A 319 5.23 18.09 5.33
C ARG A 319 5.60 17.62 6.73
N ALA A 320 6.48 16.62 6.85
CA ALA A 320 6.96 16.14 8.13
C ALA A 320 7.74 17.24 8.89
N ARG A 321 8.59 17.98 8.18
CA ARG A 321 9.30 19.14 8.74
C ARG A 321 8.33 20.24 9.18
N ALA A 322 7.34 20.58 8.34
CA ALA A 322 6.31 21.56 8.68
C ALA A 322 5.44 21.13 9.87
N ALA A 323 5.25 19.83 10.07
CA ALA A 323 4.57 19.25 11.22
C ALA A 323 5.43 19.21 12.50
N GLY A 324 6.69 19.64 12.44
CA GLY A 324 7.61 19.70 13.58
C GLY A 324 8.41 18.42 13.84
N LEU A 325 8.46 17.47 12.89
CA LEU A 325 9.29 16.27 13.05
C LEU A 325 10.77 16.64 13.01
N ALA A 326 11.52 16.22 14.04
CA ALA A 326 12.92 16.61 14.19
C ALA A 326 13.80 16.08 13.04
N PRO A 327 14.74 16.89 12.51
CA PRO A 327 15.64 16.44 11.44
C PRO A 327 16.41 15.16 11.76
N ALA A 328 16.83 14.97 13.02
CA ALA A 328 17.52 13.77 13.47
C ALA A 328 16.66 12.50 13.32
N VAL A 329 15.35 12.59 13.56
CA VAL A 329 14.40 11.48 13.42
C VAL A 329 14.22 11.14 11.93
N ILE A 330 14.07 12.16 11.08
CA ILE A 330 14.00 11.99 9.63
C ILE A 330 15.27 11.30 9.11
N ASP A 331 16.46 11.73 9.56
CA ASP A 331 17.73 11.13 9.18
C ASP A 331 17.86 9.67 9.65
N ILE A 332 17.33 9.34 10.84
CA ILE A 332 17.32 7.96 11.34
C ILE A 332 16.48 7.06 10.45
N VAL A 333 15.31 7.53 10.00
CA VAL A 333 14.49 6.78 9.04
C VAL A 333 15.21 6.70 7.70
N ARG A 334 15.60 7.85 7.11
CA ARG A 334 16.21 7.95 5.77
C ARG A 334 17.39 7.00 5.60
N LEU A 335 18.29 6.98 6.59
CA LEU A 335 19.55 6.25 6.54
C LEU A 335 19.48 4.91 7.29
N ARG A 336 18.28 4.49 7.75
CA ARG A 336 18.07 3.29 8.57
C ARG A 336 19.03 3.19 9.77
N LYS A 337 19.32 4.32 10.43
CA LYS A 337 20.27 4.38 11.57
C LYS A 337 19.71 3.67 12.83
N PRO A 338 20.57 3.35 13.80
CA PRO A 338 20.15 2.96 15.15
C PRO A 338 19.20 3.98 15.80
N LEU A 339 18.28 3.51 16.64
CA LEU A 339 17.22 4.29 17.27
C LEU A 339 17.69 4.99 18.55
N THR A 340 18.83 5.66 18.50
CA THR A 340 19.46 6.34 19.65
C THR A 340 19.21 7.84 19.61
N GLY A 341 18.98 8.47 20.77
CA GLY A 341 18.87 9.93 20.88
C GLY A 341 17.54 10.52 20.38
N ILE A 342 16.48 9.70 20.32
CA ILE A 342 15.12 10.10 19.93
C ILE A 342 14.11 9.74 21.01
N GLY A 343 12.90 10.31 20.93
CA GLY A 343 11.84 10.04 21.90
C GLY A 343 11.31 8.60 21.81
N GLU A 344 10.76 8.09 22.91
CA GLU A 344 10.20 6.75 23.01
C GLU A 344 9.14 6.46 21.94
N LYS A 345 8.21 7.39 21.72
CA LYS A 345 7.16 7.28 20.68
C LYS A 345 7.76 7.15 19.28
N GLU A 346 8.78 7.94 18.97
CA GLU A 346 9.43 7.90 17.66
C GLU A 346 10.19 6.58 17.47
N ALA A 347 10.96 6.17 18.47
CA ALA A 347 11.72 4.93 18.44
C ALA A 347 10.81 3.71 18.24
N ILE A 348 9.73 3.58 19.01
CA ILE A 348 8.85 2.42 18.91
C ILE A 348 8.07 2.40 17.60
N LEU A 349 7.66 3.57 17.07
CA LEU A 349 6.97 3.64 15.78
C LEU A 349 7.90 3.26 14.61
N ILE A 350 9.16 3.70 14.65
CA ILE A 350 10.17 3.33 13.64
C ILE A 350 10.48 1.83 13.73
N GLN A 351 10.69 1.29 14.93
CA GLN A 351 10.92 -0.15 15.10
C GLN A 351 9.74 -0.96 14.58
N PHE A 352 8.52 -0.57 14.93
CA PHE A 352 7.29 -1.22 14.46
C PHE A 352 7.21 -1.25 12.94
N GLY A 353 7.45 -0.12 12.25
CA GLY A 353 7.39 -0.08 10.79
C GLY A 353 8.50 -0.86 10.08
N ARG A 354 9.73 -0.86 10.63
CA ARG A 354 10.85 -1.70 10.12
C ARG A 354 10.54 -3.19 10.24
N GLU A 355 9.89 -3.60 11.33
CA GLU A 355 9.46 -4.98 11.51
C GLU A 355 8.28 -5.34 10.59
N LEU A 356 7.28 -4.46 10.53
CA LEU A 356 6.09 -4.65 9.69
C LEU A 356 6.44 -4.83 8.22
N PHE A 357 7.27 -3.95 7.65
CA PHE A 357 7.55 -3.92 6.22
C PHE A 357 8.87 -4.60 5.85
N GLY A 358 9.93 -4.42 6.65
CA GLY A 358 11.24 -5.00 6.33
C GLY A 358 11.38 -6.47 6.73
N LYS A 359 10.63 -6.94 7.73
CA LYS A 359 10.67 -8.36 8.19
C LYS A 359 9.37 -9.13 7.92
N HIS A 360 8.31 -8.45 7.49
CA HIS A 360 6.96 -9.01 7.33
C HIS A 360 6.42 -9.66 8.62
N VAL A 361 6.90 -9.22 9.78
CA VAL A 361 6.46 -9.70 11.10
C VAL A 361 6.75 -8.64 12.14
N VAL A 362 5.75 -8.32 12.97
CA VAL A 362 5.95 -7.51 14.18
C VAL A 362 6.12 -8.45 15.36
N THR A 363 7.26 -8.36 16.05
CA THR A 363 7.58 -9.18 17.23
C THR A 363 6.58 -8.96 18.37
N THR A 364 6.43 -9.95 19.25
CA THR A 364 5.57 -9.85 20.44
C THR A 364 5.95 -8.65 21.29
N GLU A 365 7.26 -8.44 21.48
CA GLU A 365 7.83 -7.38 22.30
C GLU A 365 7.53 -6.01 21.70
N THR A 366 7.74 -5.85 20.39
CA THR A 366 7.50 -4.58 19.69
C THR A 366 6.02 -4.24 19.67
N TYR A 367 5.14 -5.22 19.43
CA TYR A 367 3.70 -4.98 19.47
C TYR A 367 3.23 -4.60 20.87
N ALA A 368 3.62 -5.35 21.90
CA ALA A 368 3.25 -5.07 23.29
C ALA A 368 3.72 -3.67 23.70
N ARG A 369 4.93 -3.28 23.31
CA ARG A 369 5.49 -1.96 23.60
C ARG A 369 4.77 -0.85 22.84
N ALA A 370 4.51 -1.02 21.55
CA ALA A 370 3.74 -0.05 20.76
C ALA A 370 2.33 0.14 21.33
N LYS A 371 1.67 -0.95 21.70
CA LYS A 371 0.34 -0.92 22.34
C LYS A 371 0.38 -0.22 23.71
N GLN A 372 1.43 -0.41 24.50
CA GLN A 372 1.60 0.30 25.77
C GLN A 372 1.76 1.82 25.56
N VAL A 373 2.53 2.23 24.54
CA VAL A 373 2.87 3.63 24.28
C VAL A 373 1.72 4.40 23.62
N PHE A 374 1.01 3.79 22.67
CA PHE A 374 -0.04 4.44 21.88
C PHE A 374 -1.46 4.05 22.29
N GLY A 375 -1.64 2.95 23.01
CA GLY A 375 -2.93 2.31 23.15
C GLY A 375 -3.37 1.59 21.87
N GLN A 376 -4.39 0.74 21.98
CA GLN A 376 -4.88 -0.05 20.84
C GLN A 376 -5.49 0.82 19.74
N ARG A 377 -6.20 1.89 20.12
CA ARG A 377 -6.90 2.79 19.20
C ARG A 377 -5.93 3.48 18.24
N ASP A 378 -4.96 4.21 18.78
CA ASP A 378 -4.05 5.02 17.97
C ASP A 378 -3.06 4.13 17.20
N LEU A 379 -2.62 3.00 17.77
CA LEU A 379 -1.83 2.00 17.03
C LEU A 379 -2.61 1.45 15.83
N SER A 380 -3.92 1.23 15.99
CA SER A 380 -4.78 0.82 14.89
C SER A 380 -4.87 1.91 13.83
N ASP A 381 -5.07 3.17 14.23
CA ASP A 381 -5.12 4.31 13.30
C ASP A 381 -3.82 4.52 12.52
N PHE A 382 -2.64 4.35 13.15
CA PHE A 382 -1.35 4.38 12.46
C PHE A 382 -1.29 3.32 11.35
N VAL A 383 -1.76 2.10 11.61
CA VAL A 383 -1.72 1.01 10.64
C VAL A 383 -2.78 1.19 9.55
N VAL A 384 -4.05 1.29 9.92
CA VAL A 384 -5.16 1.29 8.95
C VAL A 384 -5.26 2.59 8.17
N GLY A 385 -4.87 3.71 8.78
CA GLY A 385 -5.06 5.05 8.24
C GLY A 385 -3.82 5.62 7.54
N LEU A 386 -2.62 5.14 7.87
CA LEU A 386 -1.38 5.65 7.31
C LEU A 386 -0.54 4.54 6.67
N MET A 387 0.00 3.61 7.45
CA MET A 387 0.97 2.62 6.95
C MET A 387 0.41 1.72 5.84
N ALA A 388 -0.77 1.12 6.05
CA ALA A 388 -1.39 0.25 5.06
C ALA A 388 -1.78 1.02 3.77
N PRO A 389 -2.46 2.18 3.82
CA PRO A 389 -2.70 3.00 2.64
C PRO A 389 -1.44 3.37 1.87
N HIS A 390 -0.39 3.86 2.56
CA HIS A 390 0.86 4.23 1.90
C HIS A 390 1.60 3.03 1.28
N ALA A 391 1.52 1.83 1.86
CA ALA A 391 2.03 0.61 1.21
C ALA A 391 1.30 0.29 -0.11
N ARG A 392 0.00 0.61 -0.22
CA ARG A 392 -0.75 0.49 -1.48
C ARG A 392 -0.24 1.50 -2.51
N GLU A 393 -0.08 2.76 -2.11
CA GLU A 393 0.44 3.80 -2.99
C GLU A 393 1.85 3.45 -3.49
N ALA A 394 2.73 3.02 -2.60
CA ALA A 394 4.09 2.56 -2.91
C ALA A 394 4.10 1.48 -4.01
N THR A 395 3.19 0.52 -3.93
CA THR A 395 3.09 -0.56 -4.93
C THR A 395 2.75 -0.01 -6.33
N LEU A 396 1.80 0.93 -6.42
CA LEU A 396 1.45 1.57 -7.69
C LEU A 396 2.59 2.42 -8.24
N LEU A 397 3.17 3.27 -7.40
CA LEU A 397 4.26 4.16 -7.78
C LEU A 397 5.48 3.37 -8.28
N THR A 398 5.78 2.23 -7.66
CA THR A 398 6.83 1.30 -8.10
C THR A 398 6.54 0.70 -9.47
N ALA A 399 5.34 0.15 -9.68
CA ALA A 399 5.00 -0.54 -10.91
C ALA A 399 5.10 0.37 -12.14
N PHE A 400 4.62 1.60 -11.98
CA PHE A 400 4.55 2.59 -13.05
C PHE A 400 5.72 3.56 -13.06
N ASP A 401 6.77 3.27 -12.29
CA ASP A 401 7.99 4.08 -12.18
C ASP A 401 7.67 5.57 -12.08
N GLN A 402 6.92 5.96 -11.04
CA GLN A 402 6.54 7.36 -10.86
C GLN A 402 7.75 8.19 -10.41
N HIS A 403 8.14 9.15 -11.25
CA HIS A 403 9.19 10.13 -10.96
C HIS A 403 8.61 11.38 -10.30
N LEU A 404 9.47 12.11 -9.59
CA LEU A 404 9.16 13.40 -9.00
C LEU A 404 8.79 14.44 -10.05
N PRO A 405 7.94 15.43 -9.74
CA PRO A 405 7.68 16.56 -10.62
C PRO A 405 8.96 17.26 -11.08
N ALA A 406 8.93 17.87 -12.27
CA ALA A 406 10.09 18.58 -12.82
C ALA A 406 10.61 19.64 -11.83
N GLY A 407 11.94 19.71 -11.68
CA GLY A 407 12.60 20.66 -10.76
C GLY A 407 12.67 20.21 -9.31
N GLN A 408 11.94 19.17 -8.89
CA GLN A 408 12.10 18.60 -7.55
C GLN A 408 13.30 17.65 -7.49
N GLN A 409 14.11 17.79 -6.43
CA GLN A 409 15.29 16.96 -6.22
C GLN A 409 14.94 15.73 -5.36
N PRO A 410 15.43 14.53 -5.72
CA PRO A 410 15.25 13.34 -4.90
C PRO A 410 15.95 13.51 -3.54
N GLN A 411 15.23 13.16 -2.47
CA GLN A 411 15.69 13.29 -1.07
C GLN A 411 15.96 11.95 -0.38
N LEU A 412 15.77 10.83 -1.10
CA LEU A 412 15.90 9.48 -0.55
C LEU A 412 17.09 8.78 -1.22
N PRO A 413 18.05 8.24 -0.46
CA PRO A 413 19.06 7.38 -1.05
C PRO A 413 18.43 6.05 -1.46
N MET A 414 18.42 5.79 -2.77
CA MET A 414 17.94 4.55 -3.37
C MET A 414 19.08 3.52 -3.48
N PRO A 415 18.80 2.22 -3.25
CA PRO A 415 19.79 1.15 -3.33
C PRO A 415 20.29 0.85 -4.76
#